data_AF-A0A6N7AGG8-F1
#
_entry.id   AF-A0A6N7AGG8-F1
#
_cell.length_a   1.000
_cell.length_b   1.000
_cell.length_c   1.000
_cell.angle_alpha   90.00
_cell.angle_beta   90.00
_cell.angle_gamma   90.00
#
_symmetry.space_group_name_H-M   'P 1'
#
loop_
_entity.id
_entity.type
_entity.pdbx_description
1 polymer ?
#
loop_
_entity_poly.entity_id
_entity_poly.type
_entity_poly.pdbx_seq_one_letter_code
_entity_poly.pdbx_strand_id
1 'polypeptide(L)'
;MARANLNFSDPFQGRRWLKYLRPDPRSGLRLLPNIDDDGRQLGFSLRSNALGLRGPENPRAAGVISGTSFAMGFAVDNGRNWYDLAFDPTGWLNLGLPVGVKELNALLDELYRGPEETLLFLYHPNVYTFTRNFALAQAWKRNLFEAMGWETRLFKCIELKARKQVRQLRGLRDGSILRFRHGDATYVLSALYNRFDYEKEAETVAQTLAGLHAMFARFRRTLVARVWLKQELVPPQFQNATLWATLANYEQGWELLRKRMYDLPSVTFHAPAGFELSDYYPGDTHWNEAGNRKFATFVRGLLAEAE
;
A
#
# COMPACT_ATOMS: atom_id res chain seq x y z
N MET A 1 -22.50 -11.08 -12.36
CA MET A 1 -21.42 -10.83 -13.34
C MET A 1 -20.09 -11.15 -12.69
N ALA A 2 -19.23 -11.95 -13.34
CA ALA A 2 -17.87 -12.18 -12.85
C ALA A 2 -17.17 -10.82 -12.72
N ARG A 3 -16.72 -10.46 -11.52
CA ARG A 3 -15.99 -9.20 -11.31
C ARG A 3 -14.75 -9.24 -12.19
N ALA A 4 -14.57 -8.19 -12.99
CA ALA A 4 -13.46 -8.06 -13.91
C ALA A 4 -12.13 -8.31 -13.17
N ASN A 5 -11.19 -8.98 -13.82
CA ASN A 5 -9.81 -9.10 -13.33
C ASN A 5 -9.24 -7.68 -13.12
N LEU A 6 -9.22 -7.22 -11.87
CA LEU A 6 -8.61 -5.96 -11.50
C LEU A 6 -7.12 -5.99 -11.86
N ASN A 7 -6.64 -4.88 -12.42
CA ASN A 7 -5.25 -4.68 -12.79
C ASN A 7 -4.98 -3.17 -12.91
N PHE A 8 -4.58 -2.53 -11.82
CA PHE A 8 -4.30 -1.10 -11.78
C PHE A 8 -2.99 -0.72 -12.48
N SER A 9 -2.15 -1.71 -12.81
CA SER A 9 -1.04 -1.47 -13.73
C SER A 9 -1.50 -1.32 -15.19
N ASP A 10 -2.76 -1.66 -15.53
CA ASP A 10 -3.36 -1.33 -16.82
C ASP A 10 -3.68 0.18 -16.87
N PRO A 11 -3.10 0.96 -17.80
CA PRO A 11 -3.37 2.39 -17.90
C PRO A 11 -4.86 2.75 -18.04
N PHE A 12 -5.68 1.88 -18.64
CA PHE A 12 -7.13 2.14 -18.78
C PHE A 12 -7.92 1.89 -17.49
N GLN A 13 -7.46 1.01 -16.60
CA GLN A 13 -8.04 0.85 -15.28
C GLN A 13 -7.46 1.90 -14.32
N GLY A 14 -6.13 2.08 -14.34
CA GLY A 14 -5.41 3.09 -13.57
C GLY A 14 -5.98 4.49 -13.76
N ARG A 15 -6.29 4.92 -14.99
CA ARG A 15 -6.93 6.24 -15.24
C ARG A 15 -8.26 6.43 -14.52
N ARG A 16 -9.03 5.36 -14.27
CA ARG A 16 -10.34 5.47 -13.62
C ARG A 16 -10.16 5.77 -12.14
N TRP A 17 -9.23 5.06 -11.52
CA TRP A 17 -8.80 5.32 -10.15
C TRP A 17 -8.21 6.73 -9.98
N LEU A 18 -7.29 7.12 -10.86
CA LEU A 18 -6.58 8.39 -10.78
C LEU A 18 -7.51 9.63 -10.80
N LYS A 19 -8.74 9.51 -11.33
CA LYS A 19 -9.73 10.59 -11.32
C LYS A 19 -10.27 10.91 -9.92
N TYR A 20 -10.18 9.96 -8.99
CA TYR A 20 -10.63 10.13 -7.61
C TYR A 20 -9.56 10.75 -6.71
N LEU A 21 -8.38 11.02 -7.26
CA LEU A 21 -7.26 11.57 -6.53
C LEU A 21 -6.99 13.01 -6.99
N ARG A 22 -6.56 13.84 -6.06
CA ARG A 22 -6.06 15.19 -6.33
C ARG A 22 -4.70 15.42 -5.66
N PRO A 23 -3.82 16.24 -6.25
CA PRO A 23 -2.67 16.76 -5.54
C PRO A 23 -3.10 17.50 -4.27
N ASP A 24 -2.34 17.36 -3.20
CA ASP A 24 -2.57 18.04 -1.94
C ASP A 24 -1.26 18.65 -1.45
N PRO A 25 -1.18 19.95 -1.12
CA PRO A 25 0.10 20.58 -0.74
C PRO A 25 0.72 20.04 0.56
N ARG A 26 -0.07 19.44 1.46
CA ARG A 26 0.40 18.95 2.76
C ARG A 26 0.71 17.47 2.75
N SER A 27 -0.23 16.70 2.24
CA SER A 27 -0.19 15.24 2.18
C SER A 27 0.26 14.71 0.82
N GLY A 28 0.57 15.60 -0.12
CA GLY A 28 1.01 15.31 -1.48
C GLY A 28 -0.08 14.76 -2.40
N LEU A 29 -0.96 13.89 -1.88
CA LEU A 29 -2.07 13.25 -2.57
C LEU A 29 -3.26 13.07 -1.62
N ARG A 30 -4.49 13.26 -2.10
CA ARG A 30 -5.70 12.95 -1.32
C ARG A 30 -6.83 12.43 -2.23
N LEU A 31 -7.78 11.67 -1.67
CA LEU A 31 -9.02 11.38 -2.37
C LEU A 31 -9.87 12.65 -2.47
N LEU A 32 -10.71 12.74 -3.51
CA LEU A 32 -11.82 13.68 -3.49
C LEU A 32 -12.71 13.33 -2.28
N PRO A 33 -13.21 14.31 -1.51
CA PRO A 33 -14.08 14.03 -0.37
C PRO A 33 -15.46 13.55 -0.82
N ASN A 34 -16.13 12.75 0.02
CA ASN A 34 -17.51 12.30 -0.17
C ASN A 34 -17.77 11.58 -1.51
N ILE A 35 -16.81 10.78 -1.98
CA ILE A 35 -17.02 9.88 -3.12
C ILE A 35 -18.01 8.78 -2.70
N ASP A 36 -18.94 8.44 -3.57
CA ASP A 36 -19.77 7.23 -3.49
C ASP A 36 -19.83 6.57 -4.88
N ASP A 37 -18.88 5.70 -5.18
CA ASP A 37 -18.85 4.87 -6.40
C ASP A 37 -19.25 3.43 -6.02
N ASP A 38 -20.31 2.93 -6.65
CA ASP A 38 -20.87 1.58 -6.41
C ASP A 38 -20.02 0.44 -7.03
N GLY A 39 -18.92 0.79 -7.69
CA GLY A 39 -17.95 -0.12 -8.28
C GLY A 39 -18.15 -0.37 -9.77
N ARG A 40 -19.14 0.24 -10.42
CA ARG A 40 -19.33 0.11 -11.88
C ARG A 40 -18.11 0.58 -12.67
N GLN A 41 -17.41 1.61 -12.20
CA GLN A 41 -16.25 2.16 -12.92
C GLN A 41 -14.95 1.46 -12.55
N LEU A 42 -14.73 1.23 -11.25
CA LEU A 42 -13.46 0.75 -10.71
C LEU A 42 -13.37 -0.79 -10.65
N GLY A 43 -14.50 -1.49 -10.71
CA GLY A 43 -14.59 -2.93 -10.45
C GLY A 43 -14.63 -3.30 -8.97
N PHE A 44 -14.59 -2.30 -8.08
CA PHE A 44 -14.82 -2.39 -6.64
C PHE A 44 -15.47 -1.08 -6.16
N SER A 45 -16.31 -1.11 -5.13
CA SER A 45 -16.93 0.12 -4.61
C SER A 45 -15.91 0.98 -3.87
N LEU A 46 -15.95 2.30 -4.08
CA LEU A 46 -15.08 3.26 -3.41
C LEU A 46 -15.94 4.31 -2.71
N ARG A 47 -15.76 4.44 -1.39
CA ARG A 47 -16.30 5.56 -0.62
C ARG A 47 -15.17 6.33 0.02
N SER A 48 -15.26 7.65 -0.01
CA SER A 48 -14.39 8.51 0.79
C SER A 48 -15.22 9.37 1.71
N ASN A 49 -14.65 9.72 2.85
CA ASN A 49 -15.28 10.58 3.83
C ASN A 49 -15.04 12.08 3.54
N ALA A 50 -15.56 12.94 4.42
CA ALA A 50 -15.42 14.39 4.29
C ALA A 50 -13.95 14.86 4.38
N LEU A 51 -13.08 14.06 4.99
CA LEU A 51 -11.65 14.33 5.11
C LEU A 51 -10.87 13.95 3.84
N GLY A 52 -11.51 13.33 2.84
CA GLY A 52 -10.83 12.81 1.65
C GLY A 52 -9.98 11.57 1.96
N LEU A 53 -10.45 10.75 2.90
CA LEU A 53 -9.85 9.48 3.31
C LEU A 53 -10.86 8.33 3.12
N ARG A 54 -10.38 7.09 3.26
CA ARG A 54 -11.23 5.89 3.18
C ARG A 54 -11.16 5.11 4.50
N GLY A 55 -12.30 4.60 4.95
CA GLY A 55 -12.42 3.86 6.20
C GLY A 55 -12.82 4.72 7.40
N PRO A 56 -12.59 4.25 8.63
CA PRO A 56 -12.92 4.96 9.87
C PRO A 56 -12.43 6.41 9.87
N GLU A 57 -13.29 7.35 10.30
CA GLU A 57 -13.07 8.79 10.09
C GLU A 57 -12.99 9.61 11.37
N ASN A 58 -12.99 9.00 12.56
CA ASN A 58 -13.08 9.75 13.81
C ASN A 58 -11.74 10.42 14.18
N PRO A 59 -11.61 11.77 14.09
CA PRO A 59 -10.35 12.46 14.38
C PRO A 59 -9.90 12.34 15.84
N ARG A 60 -10.83 12.03 16.76
CA ARG A 60 -10.60 11.92 18.20
C ARG A 60 -10.58 10.46 18.68
N ALA A 61 -10.53 9.51 17.74
CA ALA A 61 -10.37 8.09 18.02
C ALA A 61 -9.17 7.82 18.93
N ALA A 62 -9.22 6.73 19.70
CA ALA A 62 -8.05 6.26 20.44
C ALA A 62 -7.00 5.60 19.52
N GLY A 63 -7.47 4.98 18.44
CA GLY A 63 -6.65 4.26 17.47
C GLY A 63 -6.45 5.01 16.15
N VAL A 64 -5.27 4.84 15.55
CA VAL A 64 -4.96 5.30 14.19
C VAL A 64 -4.47 4.14 13.34
N ILE A 65 -4.98 4.02 12.11
CA ILE A 65 -4.44 3.16 11.06
C ILE A 65 -3.59 4.03 10.13
N SER A 66 -2.37 3.61 9.85
CA SER A 66 -1.47 4.29 8.92
C SER A 66 -0.71 3.30 8.04
N GLY A 67 -0.22 3.76 6.90
CA GLY A 67 0.46 2.95 5.90
C GLY A 67 0.10 3.40 4.48
N THR A 68 0.49 2.60 3.49
CA THR A 68 0.34 2.99 2.08
C THR A 68 -0.99 2.50 1.48
N SER A 69 -1.00 1.99 0.25
CA SER A 69 -2.22 1.58 -0.47
C SER A 69 -3.00 0.43 0.20
N PHE A 70 -2.33 -0.44 0.95
CA PHE A 70 -2.97 -1.54 1.68
C PHE A 70 -3.73 -1.03 2.91
N ALA A 71 -3.20 -0.03 3.62
CA ALA A 71 -3.89 0.62 4.73
C ALA A 71 -5.17 1.34 4.25
N MET A 72 -5.10 1.98 3.08
CA MET A 72 -6.26 2.59 2.42
C MET A 72 -7.36 1.56 2.07
N GLY A 73 -7.03 0.27 1.96
CA GLY A 73 -7.99 -0.78 1.57
C GLY A 73 -8.30 -0.80 0.08
N PHE A 74 -7.32 -0.47 -0.77
CA PHE A 74 -7.53 -0.40 -2.22
C PHE A 74 -7.94 -1.76 -2.83
N ALA A 75 -8.73 -1.75 -3.91
CA ALA A 75 -9.17 -2.93 -4.68
C ALA A 75 -10.25 -3.84 -4.06
N VAL A 76 -10.90 -3.41 -2.96
CA VAL A 76 -11.92 -4.18 -2.24
C VAL A 76 -13.13 -3.29 -1.98
N ASP A 77 -14.33 -3.86 -1.97
CA ASP A 77 -15.55 -3.11 -1.69
C ASP A 77 -15.60 -2.57 -0.25
N ASN A 78 -16.39 -1.51 -0.07
CA ASN A 78 -16.76 -1.03 1.25
C ASN A 78 -17.63 -2.08 1.95
N GLY A 79 -17.47 -2.21 3.27
CA GLY A 79 -18.09 -3.27 4.07
C GLY A 79 -17.41 -4.63 3.92
N ARG A 80 -16.41 -4.75 3.05
CA ARG A 80 -15.61 -5.97 2.85
C ARG A 80 -14.11 -5.74 3.04
N ASN A 81 -13.71 -4.50 3.29
CA ASN A 81 -12.32 -4.16 3.56
C ASN A 81 -11.89 -4.65 4.93
N TRP A 82 -10.60 -4.92 5.08
CA TRP A 82 -10.09 -5.51 6.31
C TRP A 82 -10.40 -4.67 7.57
N TYR A 83 -10.37 -3.34 7.46
CA TYR A 83 -10.73 -2.44 8.57
C TYR A 83 -12.25 -2.36 8.84
N ASP A 84 -13.08 -2.50 7.80
CA ASP A 84 -14.55 -2.54 7.98
C ASP A 84 -14.96 -3.80 8.74
N LEU A 85 -14.16 -4.86 8.61
CA LEU A 85 -14.35 -6.11 9.30
C LEU A 85 -13.68 -6.07 10.68
N ALA A 86 -12.47 -5.54 10.82
CA ALA A 86 -11.68 -5.67 12.03
C ALA A 86 -12.08 -4.73 13.18
N PHE A 87 -12.66 -3.56 12.89
CA PHE A 87 -12.81 -2.49 13.89
C PHE A 87 -14.25 -1.99 14.05
N ASP A 88 -14.52 -1.45 15.24
CA ASP A 88 -15.57 -0.46 15.41
C ASP A 88 -15.10 0.88 14.81
N PRO A 89 -15.83 1.44 13.82
CA PRO A 89 -15.44 2.69 13.17
C PRO A 89 -15.38 3.90 14.11
N THR A 90 -16.03 3.86 15.27
CA THR A 90 -15.98 4.97 16.24
C THR A 90 -14.66 5.05 16.99
N GLY A 91 -13.94 3.94 17.12
CA GLY A 91 -12.68 3.84 17.87
C GLY A 91 -11.43 4.20 17.07
N TRP A 92 -11.55 4.45 15.76
CA TRP A 92 -10.41 4.51 14.83
C TRP A 92 -10.46 5.65 13.81
N LEU A 93 -9.29 6.11 13.39
CA LEU A 93 -9.06 6.96 12.22
C LEU A 93 -8.15 6.25 11.23
N ASN A 94 -8.56 6.13 9.96
CA ASN A 94 -7.70 5.58 8.91
C ASN A 94 -7.06 6.70 8.07
N LEU A 95 -5.74 6.84 8.20
CA LEU A 95 -4.90 7.79 7.46
C LEU A 95 -4.14 7.13 6.30
N GLY A 96 -4.45 5.88 5.96
CA GLY A 96 -3.78 5.13 4.90
C GLY A 96 -3.94 5.78 3.53
N LEU A 97 -2.82 6.16 2.91
CA LEU A 97 -2.76 6.73 1.55
C LEU A 97 -1.45 6.30 0.86
N PRO A 98 -1.41 6.15 -0.47
CA PRO A 98 -0.20 5.73 -1.20
C PRO A 98 0.82 6.87 -1.33
N VAL A 99 1.36 7.31 -0.19
CA VAL A 99 2.25 8.47 -0.04
C VAL A 99 3.50 8.12 0.78
N GLY A 100 4.48 9.03 0.79
CA GLY A 100 5.72 8.87 1.55
C GLY A 100 5.52 9.10 3.06
N VAL A 101 6.54 8.79 3.86
CA VAL A 101 6.46 8.89 5.34
C VAL A 101 6.28 10.32 5.82
N LYS A 102 6.88 11.29 5.12
CA LYS A 102 6.70 12.71 5.43
C LYS A 102 5.24 13.12 5.28
N GLU A 103 4.60 12.69 4.20
CA GLU A 103 3.19 12.97 3.91
C GLU A 103 2.25 12.26 4.90
N LEU A 104 2.57 11.02 5.30
CA LEU A 104 1.82 10.32 6.35
C LEU A 104 1.90 11.04 7.70
N ASN A 105 3.07 11.56 8.09
CA ASN A 105 3.20 12.37 9.31
C ASN A 105 2.42 13.69 9.18
N ALA A 106 2.48 14.35 8.03
CA ALA A 106 1.71 15.57 7.80
C ALA A 106 0.19 15.35 7.89
N LEU A 107 -0.32 14.21 7.41
CA LEU A 107 -1.72 13.81 7.57
C LEU A 107 -2.09 13.61 9.04
N LEU A 108 -1.23 12.94 9.79
CA LEU A 108 -1.42 12.72 11.22
C LEU A 108 -1.50 14.05 11.97
N ASP A 109 -0.55 14.96 11.72
CA ASP A 109 -0.54 16.30 12.33
C ASP A 109 -1.74 17.17 11.93
N GLU A 110 -2.19 17.04 10.68
CA GLU A 110 -3.34 17.80 10.18
C GLU A 110 -4.66 17.32 10.79
N LEU A 111 -4.88 16.01 10.84
CA LEU A 111 -6.22 15.45 11.02
C LEU A 111 -6.42 14.82 12.40
N TYR A 112 -5.40 14.24 13.03
CA TYR A 112 -5.60 13.49 14.27
C TYR A 112 -5.53 14.37 15.51
N ARG A 113 -6.53 14.25 16.40
CA ARG A 113 -6.71 15.02 17.64
C ARG A 113 -7.07 14.11 18.83
N GLY A 114 -6.84 12.81 18.70
CA GLY A 114 -7.12 11.82 19.73
C GLY A 114 -5.99 11.68 20.76
N PRO A 115 -6.15 10.79 21.74
CA PRO A 115 -5.24 10.61 22.87
C PRO A 115 -3.91 9.88 22.56
N GLU A 116 -3.59 9.60 21.29
CA GLU A 116 -2.37 8.87 20.89
C GLU A 116 -2.21 7.48 21.57
N GLU A 117 -3.30 6.74 21.76
CA GLU A 117 -3.24 5.44 22.47
C GLU A 117 -2.64 4.32 21.61
N THR A 118 -3.18 4.07 20.41
CA THR A 118 -2.70 2.97 19.54
C THR A 118 -2.49 3.41 18.10
N LEU A 119 -1.33 3.05 17.55
CA LEU A 119 -1.07 3.09 16.11
C LEU A 119 -1.01 1.66 15.56
N LEU A 120 -1.82 1.36 14.53
CA LEU A 120 -1.61 0.21 13.66
C LEU A 120 -0.96 0.69 12.37
N PHE A 121 0.32 0.36 12.18
CA PHE A 121 1.06 0.68 10.97
C PHE A 121 1.18 -0.54 10.06
N LEU A 122 0.66 -0.44 8.83
CA LEU A 122 0.82 -1.48 7.82
C LEU A 122 2.13 -1.25 7.07
N TYR A 123 3.13 -2.06 7.40
CA TYR A 123 4.42 -2.02 6.72
C TYR A 123 4.35 -2.72 5.37
N HIS A 124 4.73 -1.99 4.32
CA HIS A 124 4.94 -2.53 2.99
C HIS A 124 6.18 -1.86 2.36
N PRO A 125 7.05 -2.59 1.63
CA PRO A 125 8.31 -2.07 1.09
C PRO A 125 8.17 -0.85 0.16
N ASN A 126 7.00 -0.64 -0.43
CA ASN A 126 6.74 0.59 -1.21
C ASN A 126 6.87 1.88 -0.39
N VAL A 127 6.90 1.83 0.94
CA VAL A 127 7.10 3.02 1.79
C VAL A 127 8.39 3.76 1.41
N TYR A 128 9.50 3.05 1.15
CA TYR A 128 10.76 3.66 0.71
C TYR A 128 10.65 4.24 -0.70
N THR A 129 10.00 3.51 -1.61
CA THR A 129 9.79 3.96 -2.99
C THR A 129 8.92 5.22 -3.03
N PHE A 130 7.86 5.28 -2.22
CA PHE A 130 7.03 6.47 -2.11
C PHE A 130 7.80 7.63 -1.49
N THR A 131 8.49 7.46 -0.37
CA THR A 131 9.32 8.54 0.21
C THR A 131 10.29 9.12 -0.82
N ARG A 132 11.02 8.27 -1.57
CA ARG A 132 11.90 8.73 -2.65
C ARG A 132 11.15 9.54 -3.71
N ASN A 133 10.05 8.99 -4.22
CA ASN A 133 9.33 9.59 -5.34
C ASN A 133 8.70 10.94 -4.95
N PHE A 134 8.21 11.09 -3.72
CA PHE A 134 7.69 12.36 -3.22
C PHE A 134 8.81 13.39 -2.98
N ALA A 135 9.96 12.97 -2.43
CA ALA A 135 11.13 13.83 -2.30
C ALA A 135 11.61 14.35 -3.67
N LEU A 136 11.68 13.48 -4.68
CA LEU A 136 12.03 13.86 -6.06
C LEU A 136 11.00 14.81 -6.67
N ALA A 137 9.70 14.55 -6.50
CA ALA A 137 8.64 15.44 -6.97
C ALA A 137 8.79 16.85 -6.38
N GLN A 138 9.04 16.94 -5.07
CA GLN A 138 9.29 18.19 -4.38
C GLN A 138 10.55 18.90 -4.91
N ALA A 139 11.66 18.18 -5.07
CA ALA A 139 12.91 18.74 -5.60
C ALA A 139 12.73 19.29 -7.03
N TRP A 140 11.92 18.63 -7.85
CA TRP A 140 11.60 19.06 -9.21
C TRP A 140 10.50 20.14 -9.28
N LYS A 141 9.93 20.55 -8.14
CA LYS A 141 8.80 21.48 -8.07
C LYS A 141 7.61 21.02 -8.93
N ARG A 142 7.36 19.71 -8.96
CA ARG A 142 6.27 19.06 -9.67
C ARG A 142 5.33 18.39 -8.68
N ASN A 143 4.05 18.28 -9.03
CA ASN A 143 3.17 17.44 -8.24
C ASN A 143 3.45 15.95 -8.52
N LEU A 144 2.96 15.07 -7.65
CA LEU A 144 3.23 13.62 -7.79
C LEU A 144 2.70 13.04 -9.11
N PHE A 145 1.56 13.50 -9.64
CA PHE A 145 1.04 12.99 -10.90
C PHE A 145 2.02 13.27 -12.05
N GLU A 146 2.58 14.48 -12.08
CA GLU A 146 3.59 14.87 -13.08
C GLU A 146 4.89 14.10 -12.89
N ALA A 147 5.37 13.96 -11.65
CA ALA A 147 6.61 13.24 -11.35
C ALA A 147 6.52 11.74 -11.67
N MET A 148 5.35 11.13 -11.42
CA MET A 148 5.10 9.72 -11.68
C MET A 148 4.63 9.43 -13.11
N GLY A 149 4.37 10.47 -13.91
CA GLY A 149 3.80 10.32 -15.25
C GLY A 149 2.41 9.68 -15.24
N TRP A 150 1.62 9.94 -14.21
CA TRP A 150 0.25 9.44 -14.08
C TRP A 150 -0.67 10.22 -15.01
N GLU A 151 -1.39 9.49 -15.88
CA GLU A 151 -2.18 10.07 -16.96
C GLU A 151 -3.64 9.62 -16.89
N THR A 152 -4.55 10.58 -17.01
CA THR A 152 -6.00 10.32 -17.10
C THR A 152 -6.54 10.41 -18.54
N ARG A 153 -5.73 10.99 -19.44
CA ARG A 153 -6.05 11.25 -20.85
C ARG A 153 -6.03 9.97 -21.68
N LEU A 154 -7.12 9.70 -22.41
CA LEU A 154 -7.32 8.43 -23.13
C LEU A 154 -6.20 8.12 -24.11
N PHE A 155 -5.78 9.08 -24.93
CA PHE A 155 -4.73 8.88 -25.94
C PHE A 155 -3.37 8.55 -25.30
N LYS A 156 -3.03 9.17 -24.15
CA LYS A 156 -1.84 8.81 -23.37
C LYS A 156 -1.95 7.42 -22.78
N CYS A 157 -3.13 6.99 -22.33
CA CYS A 157 -3.33 5.63 -21.86
C CYS A 157 -3.10 4.59 -22.97
N ILE A 158 -3.48 4.86 -24.23
CA ILE A 158 -3.17 4.00 -25.38
C ILE A 158 -1.65 3.87 -25.55
N GLU A 159 -0.94 4.99 -25.56
CA GLU A 159 0.52 5.04 -25.66
C GLU A 159 1.19 4.25 -24.53
N LEU A 160 0.76 4.47 -23.29
CA LEU A 160 1.25 3.75 -22.11
C LEU A 160 0.95 2.25 -22.18
N LYS A 161 -0.21 1.85 -22.73
CA LYS A 161 -0.58 0.43 -22.89
C LYS A 161 0.36 -0.26 -23.87
N ALA A 162 0.66 0.37 -25.00
CA ALA A 162 1.62 -0.16 -25.98
C ALA A 162 3.02 -0.28 -25.37
N ARG A 163 3.51 0.76 -24.70
CA ARG A 163 4.80 0.75 -23.98
C ARG A 163 4.85 -0.35 -22.92
N LYS A 164 3.76 -0.54 -22.17
CA LYS A 164 3.63 -1.61 -21.17
C LYS A 164 3.74 -2.99 -21.81
N GLN A 165 3.07 -3.24 -22.94
CA GLN A 165 3.16 -4.53 -23.65
C GLN A 165 4.60 -4.83 -24.09
N VAL A 166 5.29 -3.84 -24.68
CA VAL A 166 6.71 -3.98 -25.04
C VAL A 166 7.57 -4.28 -23.81
N ARG A 167 7.36 -3.55 -22.71
CA ARG A 167 8.06 -3.79 -21.45
C ARG A 167 7.79 -5.19 -20.89
N GLN A 168 6.54 -5.68 -20.99
CA GLN A 168 6.18 -7.02 -20.54
C GLN A 168 6.87 -8.09 -21.37
N LEU A 169 6.91 -7.95 -22.70
CA LEU A 169 7.62 -8.90 -23.57
C LEU A 169 9.13 -8.95 -23.29
N ARG A 170 9.76 -7.77 -23.13
CA ARG A 170 11.17 -7.69 -22.71
C ARG A 170 11.37 -8.30 -21.32
N GLY A 171 10.48 -8.00 -20.40
CA GLY A 171 10.54 -8.48 -19.03
C GLY A 171 10.36 -9.99 -18.89
N LEU A 172 9.58 -10.62 -19.78
CA LEU A 172 9.48 -12.07 -19.85
C LEU A 172 10.79 -12.70 -20.34
N ARG A 173 11.51 -12.02 -21.24
CA ARG A 173 12.80 -12.49 -21.77
C ARG A 173 13.94 -12.33 -20.76
N ASP A 174 13.98 -11.23 -20.02
CA ASP A 174 15.04 -10.93 -19.04
C ASP A 174 14.73 -11.43 -17.62
N GLY A 175 13.54 -11.99 -17.40
CA GLY A 175 13.10 -12.53 -16.10
C GLY A 175 12.61 -11.48 -15.11
N SER A 176 12.50 -10.20 -15.47
CA SER A 176 11.89 -9.17 -14.62
C SER A 176 10.37 -9.25 -14.53
N ILE A 177 9.71 -9.99 -15.43
CA ILE A 177 8.29 -10.34 -15.37
C ILE A 177 8.15 -11.86 -15.31
N LEU A 178 7.41 -12.35 -14.32
CA LEU A 178 7.03 -13.76 -14.22
C LEU A 178 5.60 -13.95 -14.71
N ARG A 179 5.40 -14.99 -15.51
CA ARG A 179 4.08 -15.47 -15.92
C ARG A 179 4.00 -16.96 -15.72
N PHE A 180 3.09 -17.39 -14.85
CA PHE A 180 2.89 -18.80 -14.51
C PHE A 180 1.43 -19.09 -14.17
N ARG A 181 1.04 -20.36 -14.26
CA ARG A 181 -0.28 -20.84 -13.84
C ARG A 181 -0.18 -21.47 -12.46
N HIS A 182 -1.12 -21.14 -11.58
CA HIS A 182 -1.24 -21.75 -10.26
C HIS A 182 -2.73 -21.91 -9.93
N GLY A 183 -3.17 -23.16 -9.71
CA GLY A 183 -4.59 -23.50 -9.71
C GLY A 183 -5.28 -23.11 -11.03
N ASP A 184 -6.42 -22.44 -10.91
CA ASP A 184 -7.25 -22.01 -12.05
C ASP A 184 -6.89 -20.63 -12.60
N ALA A 185 -5.88 -19.96 -12.04
CA ALA A 185 -5.50 -18.61 -12.42
C ALA A 185 -4.13 -18.55 -13.10
N THR A 186 -3.98 -17.60 -14.04
CA THR A 186 -2.68 -17.19 -14.57
C THR A 186 -2.24 -15.91 -13.86
N TYR A 187 -1.07 -15.97 -13.25
CA TYR A 187 -0.46 -14.86 -12.55
C TYR A 187 0.56 -14.17 -13.45
N VAL A 188 0.54 -12.83 -13.43
CA VAL A 188 1.55 -11.99 -14.08
C VAL A 188 2.05 -10.99 -13.05
N LEU A 189 3.35 -11.05 -12.72
CA LEU A 189 3.93 -10.19 -11.69
C LEU A 189 5.31 -9.68 -12.11
N SER A 190 5.69 -8.53 -11.55
CA SER A 190 7.06 -8.02 -11.64
C SER A 190 7.91 -8.68 -10.58
N ALA A 191 9.01 -9.33 -10.99
CA ALA A 191 10.04 -9.86 -10.12
C ALA A 191 10.88 -8.74 -9.46
N LEU A 192 10.69 -7.48 -9.88
CA LEU A 192 11.37 -6.29 -9.37
C LEU A 192 10.41 -5.32 -8.66
N TYR A 193 9.17 -5.75 -8.37
CA TYR A 193 8.18 -4.89 -7.73
C TYR A 193 8.73 -4.32 -6.41
N ASN A 194 8.65 -3.01 -6.20
CA ASN A 194 9.18 -2.30 -5.02
C ASN A 194 10.62 -2.65 -4.59
N ARG A 195 11.45 -3.22 -5.48
CA ARG A 195 12.86 -3.39 -5.19
C ARG A 195 13.49 -2.01 -4.99
N PHE A 196 14.24 -1.84 -3.91
CA PHE A 196 14.81 -0.57 -3.50
C PHE A 196 16.32 -0.70 -3.26
N ASP A 197 17.11 0.23 -3.77
CA ASP A 197 18.57 0.21 -3.63
C ASP A 197 18.96 0.93 -2.33
N TYR A 198 18.95 0.22 -1.19
CA TYR A 198 19.17 0.82 0.13
C TYR A 198 20.55 1.48 0.30
N GLU A 199 21.55 1.03 -0.45
CA GLU A 199 22.90 1.60 -0.41
C GLU A 199 22.95 2.92 -1.18
N LYS A 200 22.46 2.94 -2.42
CA LYS A 200 22.45 4.17 -3.23
C LYS A 200 21.48 5.23 -2.70
N GLU A 201 20.43 4.80 -2.02
CA GLU A 201 19.36 5.67 -1.51
C GLU A 201 19.45 5.87 0.01
N ALA A 202 20.65 5.80 0.58
CA ALA A 202 20.86 5.84 2.04
C ALA A 202 20.20 7.05 2.73
N GLU A 203 20.20 8.22 2.08
CA GLU A 203 19.52 9.40 2.60
C GLU A 203 18.00 9.21 2.69
N THR A 204 17.37 8.70 1.64
CA THR A 204 15.94 8.36 1.63
C THR A 204 15.61 7.33 2.71
N VAL A 205 16.47 6.32 2.90
CA VAL A 205 16.31 5.32 3.96
C VAL A 205 16.35 5.97 5.33
N ALA A 206 17.34 6.81 5.60
CA ALA A 206 17.49 7.53 6.87
C ALA A 206 16.27 8.42 7.16
N GLN A 207 15.81 9.19 6.17
CA GLN A 207 14.63 10.04 6.29
C GLN A 207 13.34 9.23 6.55
N THR A 208 13.15 8.13 5.80
CA THR A 208 12.00 7.22 5.97
C THR A 208 11.98 6.66 7.39
N LEU A 209 13.12 6.12 7.84
CA LEU A 209 13.26 5.50 9.15
C LEU A 209 13.12 6.52 10.29
N ALA A 210 13.67 7.73 10.16
CA ALA A 210 13.51 8.79 11.15
C ALA A 210 12.05 9.24 11.26
N GLY A 211 11.35 9.41 10.13
CA GLY A 211 9.94 9.80 10.12
C GLY A 211 9.01 8.72 10.70
N LEU A 212 9.29 7.44 10.46
CA LEU A 212 8.55 6.35 11.09
C LEU A 212 8.83 6.27 12.59
N HIS A 213 10.08 6.44 13.01
CA HIS A 213 10.44 6.47 14.42
C HIS A 213 9.70 7.60 15.15
N ALA A 214 9.71 8.81 14.59
CA ALA A 214 8.99 9.94 15.15
C ALA A 214 7.48 9.68 15.24
N MET A 215 6.88 9.08 14.21
CA MET A 215 5.47 8.69 14.22
C MET A 215 5.17 7.67 15.33
N PHE A 216 5.98 6.60 15.41
CA PHE A 216 5.75 5.48 16.33
C PHE A 216 5.92 5.89 17.79
N ALA A 217 6.90 6.75 18.07
CA ALA A 217 7.20 7.24 19.41
C ALA A 217 6.09 8.12 20.02
N ARG A 218 5.15 8.65 19.20
CA ARG A 218 4.00 9.44 19.69
C ARG A 218 2.98 8.58 20.41
N PHE A 219 2.84 7.32 20.00
CA PHE A 219 1.75 6.48 20.50
C PHE A 219 2.19 5.65 21.69
N ARG A 220 1.30 5.51 22.67
CA ARG A 220 1.51 4.63 23.83
C ARG A 220 1.78 3.19 23.41
N ARG A 221 1.15 2.74 22.31
CA ARG A 221 1.38 1.45 21.69
C ARG A 221 1.41 1.57 20.17
N THR A 222 2.38 0.94 19.53
CA THR A 222 2.46 0.81 18.08
C THR A 222 2.53 -0.67 17.69
N LEU A 223 1.57 -1.10 16.87
CA LEU A 223 1.51 -2.41 16.24
C LEU A 223 1.96 -2.26 14.79
N VAL A 224 3.10 -2.86 14.42
CA VAL A 224 3.60 -2.86 13.04
C VAL A 224 3.23 -4.19 12.40
N ALA A 225 2.26 -4.16 11.49
CA ALA A 225 1.82 -5.34 10.74
C ALA A 225 2.50 -5.38 9.37
N ARG A 226 3.33 -6.41 9.12
CA ARG A 226 3.91 -6.68 7.80
C ARG A 226 2.83 -7.09 6.81
N VAL A 227 2.81 -6.44 5.66
CA VAL A 227 1.98 -6.81 4.51
C VAL A 227 2.77 -7.79 3.65
N TRP A 228 2.28 -9.02 3.49
CA TRP A 228 2.83 -9.93 2.48
C TRP A 228 2.64 -9.35 1.08
N LEU A 229 3.66 -9.53 0.26
CA LEU A 229 3.65 -9.22 -1.15
C LEU A 229 3.40 -10.51 -1.91
N LYS A 230 2.63 -10.39 -2.98
CA LYS A 230 2.36 -11.51 -3.89
C LYS A 230 3.62 -12.21 -4.41
N GLN A 231 4.72 -11.46 -4.53
CA GLN A 231 6.06 -11.95 -4.90
C GLN A 231 6.61 -12.99 -3.92
N GLU A 232 6.34 -12.84 -2.63
CA GLU A 232 6.81 -13.75 -1.56
C GLU A 232 6.05 -15.08 -1.55
N LEU A 233 4.91 -15.13 -2.24
CA LEU A 233 4.03 -16.29 -2.30
C LEU A 233 4.21 -17.09 -3.60
N VAL A 234 5.17 -16.71 -4.45
CA VAL A 234 5.46 -17.42 -5.70
C VAL A 234 6.04 -18.80 -5.37
N PRO A 235 5.45 -19.91 -5.86
CA PRO A 235 6.00 -21.24 -5.61
C PRO A 235 7.45 -21.38 -6.08
N PRO A 236 8.33 -22.10 -5.33
CA PRO A 236 9.76 -22.18 -5.61
C PRO A 236 10.12 -22.53 -7.06
N GLN A 237 9.36 -23.43 -7.70
CA GLN A 237 9.56 -23.85 -9.09
C GLN A 237 9.36 -22.73 -10.14
N PHE A 238 8.72 -21.63 -9.76
CA PHE A 238 8.51 -20.46 -10.63
C PHE A 238 9.42 -19.28 -10.28
N GLN A 239 10.27 -19.42 -9.26
CA GLN A 239 11.17 -18.35 -8.84
C GLN A 239 12.44 -18.34 -9.71
N ASN A 240 12.92 -17.13 -10.04
CA ASN A 240 14.18 -16.93 -10.73
C ASN A 240 15.13 -16.06 -9.89
N ALA A 241 16.39 -15.95 -10.30
CA ALA A 241 17.42 -15.20 -9.56
C ALA A 241 17.01 -13.73 -9.29
N THR A 242 16.32 -13.10 -10.23
CA THR A 242 15.81 -11.73 -10.08
C THR A 242 14.79 -11.63 -8.94
N LEU A 243 13.84 -12.57 -8.87
CA LEU A 243 12.87 -12.61 -7.78
C LEU A 243 13.56 -12.88 -6.44
N TRP A 244 14.46 -13.87 -6.36
CA TRP A 244 15.21 -14.17 -5.14
C TRP A 244 15.94 -12.94 -4.58
N ALA A 245 16.63 -12.19 -5.44
CA ALA A 245 17.28 -10.95 -5.05
C ALA A 245 16.29 -9.89 -4.53
N THR A 246 15.10 -9.81 -5.11
CA THR A 246 14.03 -8.93 -4.63
C THR A 246 13.44 -9.39 -3.30
N LEU A 247 13.29 -10.70 -3.06
CA LEU A 247 12.81 -11.21 -1.77
C LEU A 247 13.81 -10.88 -0.65
N ALA A 248 15.10 -11.09 -0.89
CA ALA A 248 16.15 -10.69 0.04
C ALA A 248 16.14 -9.16 0.30
N ASN A 249 15.83 -8.37 -0.73
CA ASN A 249 15.69 -6.92 -0.60
C ASN A 249 14.49 -6.50 0.28
N TYR A 250 13.39 -7.24 0.26
CA TYR A 250 12.27 -6.98 1.17
C TYR A 250 12.64 -7.26 2.61
N GLU A 251 13.29 -8.40 2.88
CA GLU A 251 13.78 -8.74 4.23
C GLU A 251 14.77 -7.70 4.73
N GLN A 252 15.70 -7.23 3.89
CA GLN A 252 16.62 -6.16 4.25
C GLN A 252 15.87 -4.90 4.72
N GLY A 253 14.83 -4.46 4.00
CA GLY A 253 14.03 -3.32 4.41
C GLY A 253 13.29 -3.54 5.73
N TRP A 254 12.75 -4.75 5.93
CA TRP A 254 12.04 -5.11 7.15
C TRP A 254 12.98 -5.10 8.36
N GLU A 255 14.16 -5.69 8.23
CA GLU A 255 15.16 -5.73 9.29
C GLU A 255 15.76 -4.35 9.59
N LEU A 256 15.92 -3.48 8.58
CA LEU A 256 16.31 -2.08 8.79
C LEU A 256 15.28 -1.33 9.65
N LEU A 257 13.99 -1.52 9.38
CA LEU A 257 12.92 -0.94 10.21
C LEU A 257 12.98 -1.48 11.63
N ARG A 258 13.01 -2.81 11.80
CA ARG A 258 13.05 -3.46 13.12
C ARG A 258 14.23 -2.98 13.96
N LYS A 259 15.43 -2.95 13.36
CA LYS A 259 16.64 -2.48 14.01
C LYS A 259 16.51 -1.02 14.43
N ARG A 260 15.89 -0.16 13.61
CA ARG A 260 15.72 1.26 13.94
C ARG A 260 14.77 1.50 15.10
N MET A 261 13.75 0.66 15.28
CA MET A 261 12.74 0.83 16.34
C MET A 261 13.04 0.01 17.60
N TYR A 262 14.21 -0.62 17.69
CA TYR A 262 14.56 -1.51 18.80
C TYR A 262 14.52 -0.81 20.18
N ASP A 263 14.78 0.49 20.21
CA ASP A 263 14.77 1.32 21.40
C ASP A 263 13.38 1.88 21.77
N LEU A 264 12.34 1.58 20.97
CA LEU A 264 10.96 1.97 21.26
C LEU A 264 10.19 0.79 21.89
N PRO A 265 10.08 0.71 23.24
CA PRO A 265 9.42 -0.42 23.90
C PRO A 265 7.91 -0.50 23.61
N SER A 266 7.30 0.60 23.13
CA SER A 266 5.90 0.62 22.70
C SER A 266 5.65 -0.04 21.35
N VAL A 267 6.71 -0.39 20.59
CA VAL A 267 6.60 -0.92 19.23
C VAL A 267 6.69 -2.45 19.24
N THR A 268 5.71 -3.11 18.65
CA THR A 268 5.72 -4.56 18.41
C THR A 268 5.57 -4.87 16.93
N PHE A 269 6.24 -5.92 16.48
CA PHE A 269 6.31 -6.31 15.07
C PHE A 269 5.61 -7.64 14.84
N HIS A 270 4.70 -7.64 13.88
CA HIS A 270 3.82 -8.78 13.61
C HIS A 270 3.77 -9.08 12.11
N ALA A 271 3.73 -10.36 11.76
CA ALA A 271 3.53 -10.81 10.39
C ALA A 271 2.37 -11.82 10.36
N PRO A 272 1.35 -11.61 9.52
CA PRO A 272 0.24 -12.57 9.40
C PRO A 272 0.75 -13.92 8.87
N ALA A 273 0.15 -15.02 9.27
CA ALA A 273 0.46 -16.34 8.70
C ALA A 273 -0.60 -16.75 7.65
N GLY A 274 -0.26 -17.73 6.79
CA GLY A 274 -1.25 -18.42 5.95
C GLY A 274 -1.81 -17.62 4.76
N PHE A 275 -1.08 -16.60 4.30
CA PHE A 275 -1.38 -15.96 3.01
C PHE A 275 -0.96 -16.84 1.84
N GLU A 276 -1.78 -16.85 0.79
CA GLU A 276 -1.57 -17.62 -0.43
C GLU A 276 -1.74 -16.73 -1.67
N LEU A 277 -1.29 -17.20 -2.84
CA LEU A 277 -1.51 -16.48 -4.10
C LEU A 277 -3.00 -16.25 -4.42
N SER A 278 -3.88 -17.13 -3.94
CA SER A 278 -5.32 -17.05 -4.08
C SER A 278 -5.95 -15.88 -3.32
N ASP A 279 -5.22 -15.27 -2.37
CA ASP A 279 -5.64 -14.09 -1.60
C ASP A 279 -5.42 -12.77 -2.35
N TYR A 280 -4.89 -12.82 -3.57
CA TYR A 280 -4.60 -11.67 -4.43
C TYR A 280 -5.34 -11.78 -5.76
N TYR A 281 -5.64 -10.64 -6.39
CA TYR A 281 -6.13 -10.66 -7.77
C TYR A 281 -5.02 -11.15 -8.71
N PRO A 282 -5.28 -12.06 -9.67
CA PRO A 282 -4.23 -12.62 -10.53
C PRO A 282 -3.45 -11.57 -11.34
N GLY A 283 -4.13 -10.51 -11.78
CA GLY A 283 -3.56 -9.42 -12.57
C GLY A 283 -3.08 -8.20 -11.79
N ASP A 284 -3.25 -8.17 -10.47
CA ASP A 284 -2.91 -7.03 -9.62
C ASP A 284 -2.00 -7.43 -8.44
N THR A 285 -1.48 -6.45 -7.71
CA THR A 285 -0.63 -6.65 -6.54
C THR A 285 -1.41 -6.60 -5.22
N HIS A 286 -2.65 -6.09 -5.22
CA HIS A 286 -3.45 -5.95 -4.00
C HIS A 286 -4.23 -7.23 -3.67
N TRP A 287 -4.56 -7.36 -2.39
CA TRP A 287 -5.43 -8.41 -1.88
C TRP A 287 -6.80 -8.36 -2.53
N ASN A 288 -7.40 -9.53 -2.72
CA ASN A 288 -8.83 -9.63 -2.97
C ASN A 288 -9.60 -9.68 -1.64
N GLU A 289 -10.89 -9.97 -1.73
CA GLU A 289 -11.76 -10.08 -0.56
C GLU A 289 -11.35 -11.19 0.42
N ALA A 290 -10.82 -12.31 -0.07
CA ALA A 290 -10.34 -13.39 0.78
C ALA A 290 -9.10 -12.96 1.58
N GLY A 291 -8.13 -12.31 0.91
CA GLY A 291 -6.96 -11.75 1.59
C GLY A 291 -7.33 -10.69 2.63
N ASN A 292 -8.32 -9.84 2.35
CA ASN A 292 -8.80 -8.85 3.33
C ASN A 292 -9.46 -9.49 4.54
N ARG A 293 -10.26 -10.55 4.35
CA ARG A 293 -10.82 -11.31 5.48
C ARG A 293 -9.72 -11.95 6.32
N LYS A 294 -8.72 -12.58 5.70
CA LYS A 294 -7.58 -13.17 6.43
C LYS A 294 -6.84 -12.09 7.24
N PHE A 295 -6.55 -10.95 6.63
CA PHE A 295 -5.90 -9.84 7.33
C PHE A 295 -6.76 -9.29 8.47
N ALA A 296 -8.08 -9.16 8.28
CA ALA A 296 -8.99 -8.71 9.33
C ALA A 296 -8.98 -9.65 10.55
N THR A 297 -9.01 -10.96 10.33
CA THR A 297 -8.91 -11.97 11.40
C THR A 297 -7.59 -11.83 12.16
N PHE A 298 -6.48 -11.68 11.43
CA PHE A 298 -5.17 -11.44 12.03
C PHE A 298 -5.15 -10.18 12.90
N VAL A 299 -5.64 -9.05 12.37
CA VAL A 299 -5.68 -7.78 13.11
C VAL A 299 -6.55 -7.87 14.36
N ARG A 300 -7.71 -8.53 14.31
CA ARG A 300 -8.54 -8.75 15.50
C ARG A 300 -7.78 -9.54 16.58
N GLY A 301 -7.01 -10.55 16.19
CA GLY A 301 -6.14 -11.29 17.10
C GLY A 301 -5.10 -10.39 17.77
N LEU A 302 -4.42 -9.55 16.99
CA LEU A 302 -3.42 -8.61 17.52
C LEU A 302 -4.00 -7.62 18.54
N LEU A 303 -5.24 -7.17 18.34
CA LEU A 303 -5.88 -6.23 19.25
C LEU A 303 -6.33 -6.90 20.55
N ALA A 304 -6.86 -8.14 20.46
CA ALA A 304 -7.31 -8.90 21.61
C ALA A 304 -6.16 -9.33 22.53
N GLU A 305 -4.97 -9.61 21.99
CA GLU A 305 -3.76 -9.89 22.78
C GLU A 305 -3.24 -8.66 23.55
N ALA A 306 -3.75 -7.48 23.21
CA ALA A 306 -3.24 -6.22 23.68
C ALA A 306 -4.20 -5.53 24.68
N GLU A 307 -5.39 -6.08 24.90
CA GLU A 307 -6.32 -5.71 26.00
C GLU A 307 -5.96 -6.45 27.29
#